data_AF-A0A2A4Q8L4-F1
#
_entry.id   AF-A0A2A4Q8L4-F1
#
_cell.length_a   1.000
_cell.length_b   1.000
_cell.length_c   1.000
_cell.angle_alpha   90.00
_cell.angle_beta   90.00
_cell.angle_gamma   90.00
#
_symmetry.space_group_name_H-M   'P 1'
#
loop_
_entity.id
_entity.type
_entity.pdbx_description
1 polymer ?
#
loop_
_entity_poly.entity_id
_entity_poly.type
_entity_poly.pdbx_seq_one_letter_code
_entity_poly.pdbx_strand_id
1 'polypeptide(L)'
;MDLLNIIRRNQSPAPSSEDEKIPWHDPDFSHRMLEEHLAQHHDVASRRSERIEAHVSWIHDALLGNESSRILDLGCRPGLYTNRLARL
;
A
#
# COMPACT_ATOMS: atom_id res chain seq x y z
N MET A 1 -16.18 -2.53 21.34
CA MET A 1 -14.74 -2.67 21.01
C MET A 1 -14.00 -1.61 21.82
N ASP A 2 -13.13 -2.00 22.75
CA ASP A 2 -12.35 -1.06 23.56
C ASP A 2 -10.97 -0.84 22.92
N LEU A 3 -10.70 0.40 22.51
CA LEU A 3 -9.46 0.82 21.86
C LEU A 3 -8.22 0.53 22.73
N LEU A 4 -8.34 0.61 24.05
CA LEU A 4 -7.22 0.37 24.96
C LEU A 4 -6.74 -1.08 24.90
N ASN A 5 -7.63 -2.02 24.60
CA ASN A 5 -7.27 -3.44 24.45
C ASN A 5 -6.47 -3.71 23.17
N ILE A 6 -6.65 -2.91 22.11
CA ILE A 6 -5.85 -3.03 20.87
C ILE A 6 -4.45 -2.45 21.11
N ILE A 7 -4.38 -1.26 21.71
CA ILE A 7 -3.12 -0.55 21.95
C ILE A 7 -2.23 -1.32 22.94
N ARG A 8 -2.83 -1.95 23.96
CA ARG A 8 -2.11 -2.72 24.99
C ARG A 8 -1.88 -4.18 24.62
N ARG A 9 -2.25 -4.60 23.41
CA ARG A 9 -2.11 -6.00 22.99
C ARG A 9 -0.62 -6.37 22.89
N ASN A 10 -0.13 -7.11 23.88
CA ASN A 10 1.26 -7.56 23.98
C ASN A 10 1.52 -8.92 23.29
N GLN A 11 0.60 -9.36 22.42
CA GLN A 11 0.78 -10.59 21.66
C GLN A 11 1.49 -10.26 20.36
N SER A 12 2.68 -10.82 20.14
CA SER A 12 3.18 -10.97 18.78
C SER A 12 2.23 -11.91 18.06
N PRO A 13 1.48 -11.45 17.03
CA PRO A 13 0.67 -12.37 16.25
C PRO A 13 1.59 -13.45 15.70
N ALA A 14 1.15 -14.71 15.77
CA ALA A 14 1.83 -15.76 15.03
C ALA A 14 1.88 -15.35 13.55
N PRO A 15 2.94 -15.72 12.81
CA PRO A 15 2.95 -15.57 11.37
C PRO A 15 1.65 -16.18 10.82
N SER A 16 0.95 -15.42 9.97
CA SER A 16 -0.24 -15.93 9.28
C SER A 16 0.08 -17.28 8.63
N SER A 17 -0.74 -18.31 8.87
CA SER A 17 -0.64 -19.58 8.14
C SER A 17 -0.76 -19.34 6.64
N GLU A 18 -0.06 -20.14 5.84
CA GLU A 18 -0.06 -19.99 4.37
C GLU A 18 -1.43 -20.26 3.74
N ASP A 19 -2.31 -20.98 4.46
CA ASP A 19 -3.57 -21.52 3.93
C ASP A 19 -4.70 -20.51 3.73
N GLU A 20 -4.53 -19.23 4.11
CA GLU A 20 -5.61 -18.24 4.09
C GLU A 20 -5.42 -17.11 3.06
N LYS A 21 -4.46 -17.25 2.13
CA LYS A 21 -4.02 -16.12 1.30
C LYS A 21 -4.49 -16.21 -0.15
N ILE A 22 -4.99 -15.06 -0.60
CA ILE A 22 -5.14 -14.67 -2.00
C ILE A 22 -3.98 -15.29 -2.84
N PRO A 23 -4.27 -15.97 -3.97
CA PRO A 23 -3.29 -16.80 -4.68
C PRO A 23 -2.30 -15.96 -5.51
N TRP A 24 -1.52 -15.11 -4.84
CA TRP A 24 -0.53 -14.24 -5.49
C TRP A 24 0.59 -15.00 -6.20
N HIS A 25 0.81 -16.27 -5.86
CA HIS A 25 1.78 -17.13 -6.55
C HIS A 25 1.28 -17.63 -7.91
N ASP A 26 -0.04 -17.57 -8.16
CA ASP A 26 -0.63 -17.97 -9.43
C ASP A 26 -0.44 -16.85 -10.47
N PRO A 27 0.21 -17.14 -11.62
CA PRO A 27 0.50 -16.12 -12.63
C PRO A 27 -0.74 -15.48 -13.25
N ASP A 28 -1.78 -16.26 -13.52
CA ASP A 28 -3.00 -15.76 -14.15
C ASP A 28 -3.78 -14.85 -13.20
N PHE A 29 -3.86 -15.24 -11.93
CA PHE A 29 -4.42 -14.41 -10.87
C PHE A 29 -3.64 -13.10 -10.73
N SER A 30 -2.31 -13.17 -10.62
CA SER A 30 -1.46 -12.00 -10.46
C SER A 30 -1.52 -11.05 -11.66
N HIS A 31 -1.65 -11.58 -12.88
CA HIS A 31 -1.82 -10.78 -14.08
C HIS A 31 -3.13 -9.97 -14.03
N ARG A 32 -4.27 -10.62 -13.75
CA ARG A 32 -5.56 -9.92 -13.59
C ARG A 32 -5.53 -8.90 -12.46
N MET A 33 -4.94 -9.26 -11.33
CA MET A 33 -4.83 -8.31 -10.21
C MET A 33 -3.99 -7.09 -10.56
N LEU A 34 -2.93 -7.26 -11.37
CA LEU A 34 -2.13 -6.15 -11.87
C LEU A 34 -2.97 -5.24 -12.80
N GLU A 35 -3.80 -5.81 -13.69
CA GLU A 35 -4.71 -5.05 -14.54
C GLU A 35 -5.68 -4.19 -13.70
N GLU A 36 -6.36 -4.80 -12.72
CA GLU A 36 -7.24 -4.08 -11.78
C GLU A 36 -6.48 -2.99 -11.01
N HIS A 37 -5.23 -3.26 -10.65
CA HIS A 37 -4.37 -2.30 -9.98
C HIS A 37 -4.04 -1.06 -10.80
N LEU A 38 -3.87 -1.24 -12.10
CA LEU A 38 -3.52 -0.19 -13.04
C LEU A 38 -4.78 0.52 -13.56
N ALA A 39 -5.93 -0.15 -13.55
CA ALA A 39 -7.22 0.41 -13.89
C ALA A 39 -7.51 1.70 -13.08
N GLN A 40 -7.71 2.81 -13.79
CA GLN A 40 -8.00 4.13 -13.18
C GLN A 40 -9.49 4.49 -13.20
N HIS A 41 -10.36 3.57 -13.61
CA HIS A 41 -11.81 3.77 -13.64
C HIS A 41 -12.51 3.40 -12.33
N HIS A 42 -11.77 2.88 -11.34
CA HIS A 42 -12.28 2.55 -10.01
C HIS A 42 -11.21 2.70 -8.93
N ASP A 43 -11.63 2.60 -7.67
CA ASP A 43 -10.76 2.68 -6.48
C ASP A 43 -10.57 1.31 -5.77
N VAL A 44 -10.96 0.19 -6.40
CA VAL A 44 -11.07 -1.14 -5.76
C VAL A 44 -9.70 -1.77 -5.44
N ALA A 45 -8.83 -1.92 -6.44
CA ALA A 45 -7.50 -2.50 -6.24
C ALA A 45 -6.45 -1.44 -5.88
N SER A 46 -6.44 -0.33 -6.63
CA SER A 46 -5.69 0.88 -6.31
C SER A 46 -6.64 2.06 -6.16
N ARG A 47 -6.24 3.08 -5.41
CA ARG A 47 -6.89 4.39 -5.53
C ARG A 47 -6.62 4.99 -6.91
N ARG A 48 -7.50 5.85 -7.39
CA ARG A 48 -7.30 6.63 -8.61
C ARG A 48 -6.16 7.61 -8.45
N SER A 49 -5.49 7.91 -9.56
CA SER A 49 -4.26 8.69 -9.61
C SER A 49 -4.39 10.03 -8.92
N GLU A 50 -5.50 10.76 -9.09
CA GLU A 50 -5.77 12.02 -8.40
C GLU A 50 -5.59 11.94 -6.88
N ARG A 51 -6.08 10.86 -6.25
CA ARG A 51 -5.91 10.64 -4.80
C ARG A 51 -4.51 10.20 -4.46
N ILE A 52 -3.87 9.42 -5.32
CA ILE A 52 -2.47 9.01 -5.14
C ILE A 52 -1.56 10.24 -5.18
N GLU A 53 -1.70 11.12 -6.17
CA GLU A 53 -0.92 12.36 -6.29
C GLU A 53 -1.13 13.27 -5.08
N ALA A 54 -2.39 13.46 -4.64
CA ALA A 54 -2.68 14.27 -3.47
C ALA A 54 -2.01 13.71 -2.19
N HIS A 55 -1.99 12.38 -2.03
CA HIS A 55 -1.29 11.76 -0.91
C HIS A 55 0.23 11.86 -1.04
N VAL A 56 0.78 11.69 -2.25
CA VAL A 56 2.22 11.80 -2.51
C VAL A 56 2.71 13.21 -2.21
N SER A 57 2.02 14.25 -2.69
CA SER A 57 2.31 15.64 -2.35
C SER A 57 2.20 15.87 -0.85
N TRP A 58 1.12 15.40 -0.20
CA TRP A 58 1.02 15.55 1.26
C TRP A 58 2.17 14.89 2.02
N ILE A 59 2.59 13.68 1.63
CA ILE A 59 3.73 12.99 2.24
C ILE A 59 5.01 13.82 2.04
N HIS A 60 5.29 14.20 0.80
CA HIS A 60 6.51 14.94 0.47
C HIS A 60 6.56 16.31 1.16
N ASP A 61 5.47 17.08 1.07
CA ASP A 61 5.45 18.48 1.49
C ASP A 61 5.28 18.59 3.01
N ALA A 62 4.36 17.82 3.60
CA ALA A 62 4.00 17.96 5.01
C ALA A 62 4.78 17.04 5.94
N LEU A 63 5.10 15.81 5.51
CA LEU A 63 5.79 14.83 6.35
C LEU A 63 7.31 14.85 6.15
N LEU A 64 7.76 14.95 4.89
CA LEU A 64 9.19 14.93 4.55
C LEU A 64 9.81 16.32 4.43
N GLY A 65 8.99 17.38 4.43
CA GLY A 65 9.48 18.77 4.39
C GLY A 65 10.09 19.18 3.06
N ASN A 66 9.64 18.58 1.95
CA ASN A 66 10.18 18.73 0.60
C ASN A 66 11.60 18.17 0.41
N GLU A 67 12.00 17.20 1.23
CA GLU A 67 13.33 16.58 1.17
C GLU A 67 13.25 15.12 0.72
N SER A 68 14.21 14.72 -0.12
CA SER A 68 14.37 13.32 -0.49
C SER A 68 14.75 12.47 0.73
N SER A 69 14.08 11.32 0.89
CA SER A 69 14.16 10.51 2.09
C SER A 69 14.27 9.03 1.76
N ARG A 70 14.80 8.23 2.70
CA ARG A 70 14.77 6.77 2.60
C ARG A 70 13.42 6.25 3.09
N ILE A 71 12.60 5.76 2.17
CA ILE A 71 11.22 5.33 2.42
C ILE A 71 11.11 3.80 2.31
N LEU A 72 10.40 3.20 3.27
CA LEU A 72 9.99 1.79 3.23
C LEU A 72 8.47 1.72 2.95
N ASP A 73 8.09 1.19 1.80
CA ASP A 73 6.69 1.02 1.38
C ASP A 73 6.24 -0.43 1.59
N LEU A 74 5.61 -0.69 2.74
CA LEU A 74 5.10 -2.02 3.08
C LEU A 74 3.75 -2.27 2.40
N GLY A 75 3.66 -3.34 1.61
CA GLY A 75 2.46 -3.60 0.80
C GLY A 75 2.37 -2.68 -0.41
N CYS A 76 3.51 -2.38 -1.03
CA CYS A 76 3.65 -1.47 -2.17
C CYS A 76 2.83 -1.85 -3.41
N ARG A 77 2.44 -3.13 -3.54
CA ARG A 77 1.64 -3.68 -4.66
C ARG A 77 2.34 -3.31 -5.99
N PRO A 78 1.73 -2.70 -7.03
CA PRO A 78 2.48 -2.34 -8.25
C PRO A 78 3.39 -1.09 -8.06
N GLY A 79 3.50 -0.54 -6.85
CA GLY A 79 4.42 0.56 -6.52
C GLY A 79 3.92 1.94 -6.96
N LEU A 80 2.61 2.18 -7.05
CA LEU A 80 2.08 3.48 -7.52
C LEU A 80 2.52 4.66 -6.64
N TYR A 81 2.69 4.45 -5.33
CA TYR A 81 3.17 5.46 -4.40
C TYR A 81 4.70 5.61 -4.48
N THR A 82 5.43 4.49 -4.30
CA THR A 82 6.91 4.50 -4.29
C THR A 82 7.50 5.09 -5.57
N ASN A 83 6.97 4.73 -6.75
CA ASN A 83 7.48 5.24 -8.03
C ASN A 83 7.32 6.76 -8.17
N ARG A 84 6.27 7.34 -7.59
CA ARG A 84 6.03 8.79 -7.63
C ARG A 84 6.90 9.52 -6.62
N LEU A 85 6.98 9.01 -5.40
CA LEU A 85 7.86 9.54 -4.36
C LEU A 85 9.34 9.51 -4.79
N ALA A 86 9.77 8.48 -5.53
CA ALA A 86 11.13 8.37 -6.04
C ALA A 86 11.48 9.35 -7.19
N ARG A 87 10.48 10.05 -7.75
CA ARG A 87 10.65 11.06 -8.81
C ARG A 87 10.69 12.49 -8.28
N LEU A 88 10.35 12.69 -7.01
CA LEU A 88 10.43 13.97 -6.29
C LEU A 88 11.84 14.12 -5.71
#